data_AF-A0A5D3GGX0-F1
#
_entry.id   AF-A0A5D3GGX0-F1
#
_cell.length_a   1.000
_cell.length_b   1.000
_cell.length_c   1.000
_cell.angle_alpha   90.00
_cell.angle_beta   90.00
_cell.angle_gamma   90.00
#
_symmetry.space_group_name_H-M   'P 1'
#
loop_
_entity.id
_entity.type
_entity.pdbx_description
1 polymer ?
#
loop_
_entity_poly.entity_id
_entity_poly.type
_entity_poly.pdbx_seq_one_letter_code
_entity_poly.pdbx_strand_id
1 'polypeptide(L)' 'MTNRPTVRTSTGATVTLTIEISNIGSWGPDCKIDQVYRQAREEAIGRINRAFKDDQRGVRILGPVVVKAITTDVELRG' A
#
# COMPACT_ATOMS: atom_id res chain seq x y z
N MET A 1 32.60 11.06 -38.86
CA MET A 1 31.83 11.27 -37.61
C MET A 1 32.21 10.17 -36.65
N THR A 2 32.99 10.48 -35.62
CA THR A 2 33.44 9.53 -34.60
C THR A 2 32.32 9.32 -33.59
N ASN A 3 31.61 8.18 -33.68
CA ASN A 3 30.65 7.77 -32.66
C ASN A 3 31.40 7.50 -31.36
N ARG A 4 31.41 8.48 -30.44
CA ARG A 4 31.86 8.24 -29.06
C ARG A 4 30.86 7.27 -28.40
N PRO A 5 31.33 6.24 -27.68
CA PRO A 5 30.43 5.37 -26.95
C PRO A 5 29.72 6.18 -25.86
N THR A 6 28.39 6.26 -25.97
CA THR A 6 27.54 6.81 -24.92
C THR A 6 27.48 5.81 -23.78
N VAL A 7 28.22 6.09 -22.70
CA VAL A 7 28.17 5.26 -21.49
C VAL A 7 26.85 5.53 -20.78
N ARG A 8 25.96 4.53 -20.76
CA ARG A 8 24.72 4.57 -19.99
C ARG A 8 24.94 3.88 -18.65
N THR A 9 25.05 4.67 -17.59
CA THR A 9 25.12 4.16 -16.22
C THR A 9 23.71 4.07 -15.64
N SER A 10 23.28 2.87 -15.24
CA SER A 10 22.02 2.64 -14.54
C SER A 10 22.28 2.16 -13.12
N THR A 11 21.65 2.78 -12.14
CA THR A 11 21.68 2.38 -10.73
C THR A 11 20.27 2.00 -10.29
N GLY A 12 20.17 1.12 -9.29
CA GLY A 12 18.90 0.72 -8.70
C GLY A 12 19.10 0.45 -7.22
N ALA A 13 18.02 0.57 -6.44
CA ALA A 13 18.02 0.25 -5.02
C ALA A 13 16.71 -0.48 -4.67
N THR A 14 16.80 -1.43 -3.73
CA THR A 14 15.63 -2.05 -3.10
C THR A 14 15.45 -1.41 -1.74
N VAL A 15 14.25 -0.90 -1.47
CA VAL A 15 13.91 -0.20 -0.22
C VAL A 15 12.78 -0.94 0.48
N THR A 16 12.89 -1.12 1.79
CA THR A 16 11.81 -1.65 2.64
C THR A 16 11.15 -0.49 3.37
N LEU A 17 9.82 -0.39 3.28
CA LEU A 17 9.03 0.68 3.87
C LEU A 17 8.02 0.09 4.84
N THR A 18 7.72 0.82 5.92
CA THR A 18 6.54 0.58 6.75
C THR A 18 5.61 1.76 6.51
N ILE A 19 4.34 1.49 6.18
CA ILE A 19 3.37 2.50 5.77
C ILE A 19 2.16 2.37 6.69
N GLU A 20 1.70 3.50 7.22
CA GLU A 20 0.41 3.62 7.87
C GLU A 20 -0.64 4.06 6.84
N ILE A 21 -1.83 3.44 6.87
CA ILE A 21 -2.96 3.83 6.04
C ILE A 21 -4.10 4.19 6.98
N SER A 22 -4.33 5.49 7.15
CA SER A 22 -5.45 6.00 7.93
C SER A 22 -6.76 5.93 7.14
N ASN A 23 -7.88 5.95 7.87
CA ASN A 23 -9.23 6.02 7.31
C ASN A 23 -9.50 4.96 6.22
N ILE A 24 -9.27 3.69 6.55
CA ILE A 24 -9.38 2.54 5.62
C ILE A 24 -10.83 2.21 5.26
N GLY A 25 -11.81 2.71 6.01
CA GLY A 25 -13.22 2.51 5.74
C GLY A 25 -14.07 2.91 6.94
N SER A 26 -15.38 2.80 6.77
CA SER A 26 -16.36 2.97 7.84
C SER A 26 -17.28 1.76 7.84
N TRP A 27 -17.58 1.26 9.04
CA TRP A 27 -18.43 0.08 9.24
C TRP A 27 -19.58 0.43 10.17
N GLY A 28 -20.76 -0.06 9.83
CA GLY A 28 -21.95 0.12 10.64
C GLY A 28 -21.89 -0.68 11.95
N PRO A 29 -22.75 -0.34 12.92
CA PRO A 29 -22.75 -0.98 14.24
C PRO A 29 -23.06 -2.48 14.20
N ASP A 30 -23.76 -2.94 13.16
CA ASP A 30 -24.13 -4.35 12.99
C ASP A 30 -23.05 -5.19 12.28
N CYS A 31 -21.93 -4.58 11.89
CA CYS A 31 -20.83 -5.33 11.27
C CYS A 31 -20.13 -6.21 12.31
N LYS A 32 -20.00 -7.50 12.00
CA LYS A 32 -19.19 -8.41 12.82
C LYS A 32 -17.72 -8.01 12.75
N ILE A 33 -17.02 -8.09 13.88
CA ILE A 33 -15.64 -7.63 13.97
C ILE A 33 -14.68 -8.39 13.03
N ASP A 34 -14.91 -9.68 12.80
CA ASP A 34 -14.16 -10.50 11.85
C ASP A 34 -14.35 -10.01 10.40
N GLN A 35 -15.58 -9.62 10.04
CA GLN A 35 -15.87 -9.01 8.76
C GLN A 35 -15.14 -7.66 8.61
N VAL A 36 -15.17 -6.82 9.65
CA VAL A 36 -14.48 -5.52 9.65
C VAL A 36 -12.98 -5.72 9.41
N TYR A 37 -12.32 -6.58 10.18
CA TYR A 37 -10.89 -6.83 10.01
C TYR A 37 -10.54 -7.37 8.63
N ARG A 38 -11.32 -8.31 8.10
CA ARG A 38 -11.09 -8.86 6.76
C ARG A 38 -11.20 -7.77 5.69
N GLN A 39 -12.29 -6.99 5.71
CA GLN A 39 -12.54 -5.93 4.73
C GLN A 39 -11.51 -4.80 4.83
N ALA A 40 -11.15 -4.39 6.06
CA ALA A 40 -10.13 -3.39 6.32
C ALA A 40 -8.77 -3.81 5.75
N ARG A 41 -8.39 -5.09 5.92
CA ARG A 41 -7.16 -5.64 5.35
C ARG A 41 -7.18 -5.63 3.82
N GLU A 42 -8.28 -6.06 3.21
CA GLU A 42 -8.44 -6.08 1.75
C GLU A 42 -8.38 -4.67 1.15
N GLU A 43 -9.02 -3.69 1.79
CA GLU A 43 -9.00 -2.30 1.32
C GLU A 43 -7.63 -1.64 1.51
N ALA A 44 -6.91 -1.93 2.61
CA ALA A 44 -5.53 -1.49 2.80
C ALA A 44 -4.62 -1.98 1.66
N ILE A 45 -4.70 -3.27 1.33
CA ILE A 45 -3.94 -3.87 0.22
C ILE A 45 -4.37 -3.23 -1.11
N GLY A 46 -5.68 -3.06 -1.32
CA GLY A 46 -6.24 -2.44 -2.52
C GLY A 46 -5.74 -1.02 -2.74
N ARG A 47 -5.70 -0.18 -1.71
CA ARG A 47 -5.21 1.21 -1.79
C ARG A 47 -3.74 1.28 -2.16
N ILE A 48 -2.89 0.46 -1.54
CA ILE A 48 -1.46 0.42 -1.88
C ILE A 48 -1.27 -0.03 -3.32
N ASN A 49 -1.95 -1.11 -3.73
CA ASN A 49 -1.86 -1.57 -5.12
C ASN A 49 -2.30 -0.48 -6.10
N ARG A 50 -3.40 0.25 -5.81
CA ARG A 50 -3.87 1.37 -6.65
C ARG A 50 -2.87 2.53 -6.69
N ALA A 51 -2.26 2.90 -5.56
CA ALA A 51 -1.30 4.00 -5.48
C ALA A 51 -0.08 3.80 -6.39
N PHE A 52 0.32 2.55 -6.61
CA PHE A 52 1.46 2.20 -7.47
C PHE A 52 1.05 1.58 -8.83
N LYS A 53 -0.25 1.41 -9.10
CA LYS A 53 -0.73 0.69 -10.29
C LYS A 53 -0.28 1.33 -11.59
N ASP A 54 -0.36 2.66 -11.66
CA ASP A 54 -0.12 3.44 -12.88
C ASP A 54 1.20 4.22 -12.83
N ASP A 55 2.10 3.88 -11.90
CA ASP A 55 3.38 4.58 -11.78
C ASP A 55 4.25 4.39 -13.04
N GLN A 56 4.47 5.48 -13.76
CA GLN A 56 5.32 5.53 -14.96
C GLN A 56 6.80 5.77 -14.63
N ARG A 57 7.13 5.98 -13.34
CA ARG A 57 8.49 6.32 -12.87
C ARG A 57 9.29 5.08 -12.46
N GLY A 58 8.71 3.90 -12.61
CA GLY A 58 9.37 2.61 -12.40
C GLY A 58 9.25 2.08 -10.97
N VAL A 59 8.41 2.66 -10.14
CA VAL A 59 8.14 2.16 -8.79
C VAL A 59 7.22 0.95 -8.88
N ARG A 60 7.67 -0.17 -8.31
CA ARG A 60 6.93 -1.44 -8.33
C ARG A 60 6.98 -2.09 -6.96
N ILE A 61 5.86 -2.71 -6.57
CA ILE A 61 5.81 -3.56 -5.39
C ILE A 61 6.46 -4.91 -5.76
N LEU A 62 7.56 -5.26 -5.11
CA LEU A 62 8.36 -6.45 -5.44
C LEU A 62 7.92 -7.73 -4.71
N GLY A 63 7.08 -7.61 -3.68
CA GLY A 63 6.61 -8.73 -2.87
C GLY A 63 5.16 -8.53 -2.41
N PRO A 64 4.59 -9.47 -1.64
CA PRO A 64 3.22 -9.33 -1.15
C PRO A 64 3.11 -8.12 -0.19
N VAL A 65 2.01 -7.38 -0.29
CA VAL A 65 1.69 -6.33 0.70
C VAL A 65 1.28 -7.01 2.01
N VAL A 66 2.10 -6.82 3.05
CA VAL A 66 1.85 -7.39 4.39
C VAL A 66 1.33 -6.29 5.31
N VAL A 67 0.08 -6.44 5.75
CA VAL A 67 -0.51 -5.59 6.79
C VAL A 67 -0.03 -6.08 8.15
N LYS A 68 0.72 -5.25 8.88
CA LYS A 68 1.28 -5.61 10.20
C LYS A 68 0.30 -5.43 11.35
N ALA A 69 -0.49 -4.37 11.33
CA ALA A 69 -1.46 -4.05 12.37
C ALA A 69 -2.66 -3.31 11.78
N ILE A 70 -3.84 -3.50 12.37
CA ILE A 70 -5.05 -2.72 12.11
C ILE A 70 -5.51 -2.20 13.47
N THR A 71 -5.60 -0.89 13.62
CA THR A 71 -6.16 -0.24 14.80
C THR A 71 -7.61 0.15 14.51
N THR A 72 -8.47 0.06 15.51
CA THR A 72 -9.89 0.40 15.38
C THR A 72 -10.31 1.13 16.64
N ASP A 73 -10.71 2.38 16.47
CA ASP A 73 -11.27 3.20 17.54
C ASP A 73 -12.79 3.07 17.51
N VAL A 74 -13.39 2.73 18.65
CA VAL A 74 -14.84 2.58 18.79
C VAL A 74 -15.31 3.63 19.78
N GLU A 75 -16.02 4.65 19.28
CA GLU A 75 -16.77 5.58 20.13
C GLU A 75 -18.21 5.07 20.31
N LEU A 76 -18.58 4.71 21.55
CA LEU A 76 -19.96 4.51 21.94
C LEU A 76 -20.54 5.84 22.42
N ARG A 77 -21.48 6.41 21.66
CA ARG A 77 -22.34 7.50 22.14
C ARG A 77 -23.67 6.92 22.61
N GLY A 78 -23.93 7.06 23.91
CA GLY A 78 -25.21 6.75 24.55
C GLY A 78 -26.16 7.93 24.55
#